data_AF-A0A9W9X6M3-F1
#
_entry.id   AF-A0A9W9X6M3-F1
#
_cell.length_a   1.000
_cell.length_b   1.000
_cell.length_c   1.000
_cell.angle_alpha   90.00
_cell.angle_beta   90.00
_cell.angle_gamma   90.00
#
_symmetry.space_group_name_H-M   'P 1'
#
loop_
_entity.id
_entity.type
_entity.pdbx_description
1 polymer ?
#
loop_
_entity_poly.entity_id
_entity_poly.type
_entity_poly.pdbx_seq_one_letter_code
_entity_poly.pdbx_strand_id
1 'polypeptide(L)'
;MAPADRKEAKAAPPKLSDVKDLIDEGTFEQILEMDDDDDCDFSRGIVYGFFDQAKSTFTNIKTALDKKDLHELSQLGHFLKGSSATLGLIHVRDGCEKIQHFGNGLEENGSGKLADDVALKNIEKTLKEVEVEYAKVEKFLRRFYGEEVKDEPEVKEPEAKAAPKSDAKEEKPLTDSEKAAEKKADKEPEKTAEPSKNHVAEEKPKADAELKK
;
A
#
# COMPACT_ATOMS: atom_id res chain seq x y z
N MET A 1 -44.72 37.36 -13.93
CA MET A 1 -43.75 36.27 -14.16
C MET A 1 -43.04 36.02 -12.84
N ALA A 2 -43.34 34.92 -12.16
CA ALA A 2 -42.56 34.46 -11.02
C ALA A 2 -41.38 33.62 -11.54
N PRO A 3 -40.16 33.77 -11.02
CA PRO A 3 -39.10 32.81 -11.29
C PRO A 3 -39.41 31.53 -10.50
N ALA A 4 -39.46 30.41 -11.21
CA ALA A 4 -39.57 29.10 -10.59
C ALA A 4 -38.25 28.79 -9.87
N ASP A 5 -38.33 28.59 -8.55
CA ASP A 5 -37.34 27.90 -7.75
C ASP A 5 -37.03 26.54 -8.38
N ARG A 6 -35.90 26.47 -9.10
CA ARG A 6 -35.32 25.21 -9.54
C ARG A 6 -34.63 24.59 -8.33
N LYS A 7 -35.41 23.88 -7.52
CA LYS A 7 -34.92 23.05 -6.42
C LYS A 7 -33.92 22.04 -7.00
N GLU A 8 -32.63 22.26 -6.74
CA GLU A 8 -31.56 21.33 -7.12
C GLU A 8 -31.87 19.96 -6.52
N ALA A 9 -31.86 18.93 -7.37
CA ALA A 9 -32.04 17.56 -6.94
C ALA A 9 -30.80 17.17 -6.13
N LYS A 10 -30.94 17.08 -4.80
CA LYS A 10 -29.93 16.46 -3.94
C LYS A 10 -29.64 15.06 -4.48
N ALA A 11 -28.38 14.79 -4.82
CA ALA A 11 -27.94 13.45 -5.21
C ALA A 11 -28.29 12.47 -4.08
N ALA A 12 -28.76 11.28 -4.43
CA ALA A 12 -29.01 10.22 -3.45
C ALA A 12 -27.71 9.91 -2.68
N PRO A 13 -27.79 9.55 -1.39
CA PRO A 13 -26.61 9.17 -0.62
C PRO A 13 -25.88 8.02 -1.32
N PRO A 14 -24.53 8.10 -1.46
CA PRO A 14 -23.76 7.11 -2.18
C PRO A 14 -23.79 5.78 -1.43
N LYS A 15 -23.81 4.65 -2.16
CA LYS A 15 -23.84 3.31 -1.56
C LYS A 15 -22.45 2.69 -1.61
N LEU A 16 -22.10 1.87 -0.62
CA LEU A 16 -20.84 1.11 -0.60
C LEU A 16 -20.69 0.24 -1.86
N SER A 17 -21.82 -0.28 -2.35
CA SER A 17 -21.84 -1.06 -3.57
C SER A 17 -21.42 -0.31 -4.84
N ASP A 18 -21.34 1.02 -4.81
CA ASP A 18 -20.85 1.83 -5.94
C ASP A 18 -19.31 1.86 -6.01
N VAL A 19 -18.60 1.40 -4.96
CA VAL A 19 -17.13 1.49 -4.82
C VAL A 19 -16.47 0.18 -4.37
N LYS A 20 -17.04 -0.98 -4.72
CA LYS A 20 -16.53 -2.31 -4.31
C LYS A 20 -15.07 -2.58 -4.72
N ASP A 21 -14.57 -1.91 -5.75
CA ASP A 21 -13.17 -2.03 -6.18
C ASP A 21 -12.23 -1.19 -5.30
N LEU A 22 -12.75 -0.17 -4.60
CA LEU A 22 -11.95 0.73 -3.75
C LEU A 22 -12.03 0.35 -2.27
N ILE A 23 -13.20 -0.12 -1.82
CA ILE A 23 -13.50 -0.46 -0.43
C ILE A 23 -14.05 -1.88 -0.37
N ASP A 24 -13.42 -2.71 0.45
CA ASP A 24 -13.94 -4.01 0.84
C ASP A 24 -15.18 -3.83 1.73
N GLU A 25 -16.35 -4.01 1.10
CA GLU A 25 -17.66 -3.80 1.72
C GLU A 25 -17.81 -4.60 3.02
N GLY A 26 -17.35 -5.86 3.05
CA GLY A 26 -17.45 -6.71 4.25
C GLY A 26 -16.62 -6.21 5.43
N THR A 27 -15.39 -5.75 5.19
CA THR A 27 -14.54 -5.16 6.22
C THR A 27 -15.11 -3.84 6.72
N PHE A 28 -15.63 -3.00 5.81
CA PHE A 28 -16.20 -1.71 6.19
C PHE A 28 -17.54 -1.88 6.92
N GLU A 29 -18.40 -2.82 6.50
CA GLU A 29 -19.64 -3.18 7.18
C GLU A 29 -19.41 -3.61 8.63
N GLN A 30 -18.35 -4.38 8.91
CA GLN A 30 -17.97 -4.73 10.29
C GLN A 30 -17.69 -3.49 11.17
N ILE A 31 -17.15 -2.42 10.58
CA ILE A 31 -16.94 -1.15 11.30
C ILE A 31 -18.27 -0.44 11.53
N LEU A 32 -19.17 -0.46 10.54
CA LEU A 32 -20.51 0.11 10.66
C LEU A 32 -21.37 -0.64 11.68
N GLU A 33 -21.20 -1.96 11.82
CA GLU A 33 -21.87 -2.77 12.86
C GLU A 33 -21.45 -2.40 14.29
N MET A 34 -20.38 -1.62 14.44
CA MET A 34 -19.94 -1.09 15.74
C MET A 34 -20.53 0.30 16.05
N ASP A 35 -21.23 0.94 15.11
CA ASP A 35 -21.98 2.16 15.38
C ASP A 35 -23.22 1.85 16.23
N ASP A 36 -23.59 2.79 17.11
CA ASP A 36 -24.87 2.71 17.83
C ASP A 36 -26.02 3.05 16.86
N ASP A 37 -27.19 2.43 17.03
CA ASP A 37 -28.30 2.35 16.05
C ASP A 37 -28.69 3.65 15.31
N ASP A 38 -28.47 4.82 15.90
CA ASP A 38 -28.87 6.12 15.34
C ASP A 38 -27.68 7.02 14.91
N ASP A 39 -26.44 6.68 15.26
CA ASP A 39 -25.27 7.57 15.09
C ASP A 39 -24.05 6.86 14.50
N CYS A 40 -23.58 7.32 13.33
CA CYS A 40 -22.35 6.82 12.71
C CYS A 40 -21.06 7.39 13.34
N ASP A 41 -21.07 7.74 14.63
CA ASP A 41 -19.98 8.50 15.26
C ASP A 41 -18.71 7.69 15.44
N PHE A 42 -18.81 6.38 15.70
CA PHE A 42 -17.65 5.51 15.84
C PHE A 42 -16.96 5.32 14.50
N SER A 43 -17.69 4.88 13.47
CA SER A 43 -17.14 4.65 12.15
C SER A 43 -16.61 5.94 11.51
N ARG A 44 -17.35 7.05 11.65
CA ARG A 44 -16.88 8.39 11.23
C ARG A 44 -15.60 8.77 11.96
N GLY A 45 -15.50 8.55 13.27
CA GLY A 45 -14.30 8.84 14.05
C GLY A 45 -13.07 8.12 13.52
N ILE A 46 -13.18 6.81 13.25
CA ILE A 46 -12.09 6.00 12.69
C ILE A 46 -11.71 6.48 11.28
N VAL A 47 -12.70 6.74 10.42
CA VAL A 47 -12.47 7.18 9.04
C VAL A 47 -11.77 8.54 8.99
N TYR A 48 -12.20 9.51 9.80
CA TYR A 48 -11.59 10.85 9.80
C TYR A 48 -10.21 10.82 10.45
N GLY A 49 -10.01 10.00 11.49
CA GLY A 49 -8.68 9.75 12.03
C GLY A 49 -7.72 9.18 10.98
N PHE A 50 -8.20 8.27 10.13
CA PHE A 50 -7.42 7.76 9.01
C PHE A 50 -7.09 8.84 7.97
N PHE A 51 -7.99 9.77 7.65
CA PHE A 51 -7.69 10.84 6.69
C PHE A 51 -6.50 11.69 7.12
N ASP A 52 -6.44 12.05 8.41
CA ASP A 52 -5.32 12.81 8.95
C ASP A 52 -4.03 11.99 8.97
N GLN A 53 -4.14 10.71 9.34
CA GLN A 53 -3.02 9.76 9.30
C GLN A 53 -2.45 9.60 7.88
N ALA A 54 -3.32 9.44 6.87
CA ALA A 54 -2.93 9.28 5.48
C ALA A 54 -2.22 10.53 4.94
N LYS A 55 -2.78 11.72 5.16
CA LYS A 55 -2.17 13.00 4.75
C LYS A 55 -0.79 13.21 5.37
N SER A 56 -0.67 12.95 6.67
CA SER A 56 0.61 13.02 7.38
C SER A 56 1.61 12.02 6.80
N THR A 57 1.18 10.78 6.58
CA THR A 57 2.06 9.72 6.07
C THR A 57 2.53 10.00 4.64
N PHE A 58 1.65 10.47 3.73
CA PHE A 58 2.08 10.85 2.38
C PHE A 58 3.12 11.98 2.39
N THR A 59 2.97 12.95 3.29
CA THR A 59 3.96 14.02 3.47
C THR A 59 5.30 13.48 3.96
N ASN A 60 5.28 12.52 4.90
CA ASN A 60 6.48 11.86 5.40
C ASN A 60 7.15 10.99 4.32
N ILE A 61 6.38 10.29 3.48
CA ILE A 61 6.90 9.50 2.36
C ILE A 61 7.60 10.42 1.35
N LYS A 62 7.02 11.58 1.00
CA LYS A 62 7.67 12.58 0.13
C LYS A 62 9.00 13.06 0.72
N THR A 63 9.00 13.35 2.02
CA THR A 63 10.21 13.77 2.74
C THR A 63 11.28 12.67 2.76
N ALA A 64 10.89 11.41 2.93
CA ALA A 64 11.79 10.27 2.93
C ALA A 64 12.33 9.97 1.51
N LEU A 65 11.52 10.19 0.47
CA LEU A 65 11.94 10.13 -0.94
C LEU A 65 13.04 11.17 -1.24
N ASP A 66 12.86 12.42 -0.77
CA ASP A 66 13.86 13.48 -0.94
C ASP A 66 15.19 13.12 -0.26
N LYS A 67 15.11 12.47 0.90
CA LYS A 67 16.27 11.96 1.65
C LYS A 67 16.82 10.64 1.12
N LYS A 68 16.10 9.98 0.20
CA LYS A 68 16.39 8.64 -0.31
C LYS A 68 16.48 7.58 0.80
N ASP A 69 15.66 7.71 1.84
CA ASP A 69 15.67 6.80 2.99
C ASP A 69 14.72 5.62 2.76
N LEU A 70 15.24 4.56 2.14
CA LEU A 70 14.48 3.35 1.82
C LEU A 70 13.90 2.65 3.06
N HIS A 71 14.61 2.69 4.18
CA HIS A 71 14.16 2.06 5.42
C HIS A 71 12.96 2.82 6.00
N GLU A 72 13.02 4.15 6.06
CA GLU A 72 11.88 4.96 6.48
C GLU A 72 10.68 4.78 5.53
N LEU A 73 10.92 4.72 4.21
CA LEU A 73 9.87 4.46 3.22
C LEU A 73 9.18 3.11 3.46
N SER A 74 9.95 2.07 3.81
CA SER A 74 9.41 0.76 4.16
C SER A 74 8.52 0.80 5.40
N GLN A 75 8.95 1.51 6.45
CA GLN A 75 8.19 1.65 7.69
C GLN A 75 6.89 2.43 7.48
N LEU A 76 6.94 3.54 6.75
CA LEU A 76 5.77 4.35 6.43
C LEU A 76 4.76 3.57 5.58
N GLY A 77 5.23 2.80 4.59
CA GLY A 77 4.41 1.89 3.80
C GLY A 77 3.73 0.83 4.68
N HIS A 78 4.48 0.19 5.57
CA HIS A 78 3.93 -0.79 6.51
C HIS A 78 2.85 -0.19 7.44
N PHE A 79 3.14 0.99 8.00
CA PHE A 79 2.25 1.69 8.90
C PHE A 79 0.91 2.03 8.22
N LEU A 80 0.96 2.69 7.06
CA LEU A 80 -0.26 3.09 6.35
C LEU A 80 -1.01 1.87 5.80
N LYS A 81 -0.31 0.82 5.35
CA LYS A 81 -0.92 -0.46 4.96
C LYS A 81 -1.81 -1.03 6.06
N GLY A 82 -1.29 -1.08 7.30
CA GLY A 82 -2.03 -1.60 8.45
C GLY A 82 -3.34 -0.85 8.69
N SER A 83 -3.26 0.48 8.77
CA SER A 83 -4.46 1.32 8.96
C SER A 83 -5.45 1.26 7.79
N SER A 84 -4.94 1.14 6.55
CA SER A 84 -5.79 1.05 5.35
C SER A 84 -6.55 -0.27 5.31
N ALA A 85 -5.90 -1.36 5.75
CA ALA A 85 -6.50 -2.69 5.83
C ALA A 85 -7.62 -2.74 6.85
N THR A 86 -7.49 -2.05 7.99
CA THR A 86 -8.57 -1.96 9.00
C THR A 86 -9.85 -1.37 8.43
N LEU A 87 -9.74 -0.37 7.55
CA LEU A 87 -10.87 0.28 6.89
C LEU A 87 -11.31 -0.40 5.58
N GLY A 88 -10.67 -1.50 5.18
CA GLY A 88 -10.99 -2.18 3.92
C GLY A 88 -10.58 -1.41 2.66
N LEU A 89 -9.64 -0.45 2.73
CA LEU A 89 -9.25 0.37 1.57
C LEU A 89 -8.29 -0.40 0.67
N ILE A 90 -8.83 -1.12 -0.32
CA ILE A 90 -8.12 -2.14 -1.11
C ILE A 90 -6.91 -1.54 -1.83
N HIS A 91 -7.12 -0.57 -2.71
CA HIS A 91 -6.05 0.01 -3.52
C HIS A 91 -5.02 0.78 -2.70
N VAL A 92 -5.45 1.44 -1.62
CA VAL A 92 -4.54 2.16 -0.72
C VAL A 92 -3.66 1.17 0.04
N ARG A 93 -4.24 0.10 0.58
CA ARG A 93 -3.51 -1.00 1.23
C ARG A 93 -2.48 -1.60 0.28
N ASP A 94 -2.89 -1.96 -0.94
CA ASP A 94 -2.03 -2.64 -1.91
C ASP A 94 -0.88 -1.73 -2.37
N GLY A 95 -1.15 -0.46 -2.65
CA GLY A 95 -0.09 0.48 -2.99
C GLY A 95 0.88 0.73 -1.83
N CYS A 96 0.40 0.75 -0.58
CA CYS A 96 1.26 0.84 0.61
C CYS A 96 2.13 -0.41 0.80
N GLU A 97 1.61 -1.60 0.46
CA GLU A 97 2.39 -2.84 0.43
C GLU A 97 3.52 -2.79 -0.61
N LYS A 98 3.23 -2.28 -1.81
CA LYS A 98 4.26 -2.07 -2.83
C LYS A 98 5.35 -1.11 -2.35
N ILE A 99 4.98 0.01 -1.73
CA ILE A 99 5.92 0.97 -1.12
C ILE A 99 6.78 0.28 -0.07
N GLN A 100 6.18 -0.56 0.79
CA GLN A 100 6.91 -1.36 1.77
C GLN A 100 7.95 -2.29 1.11
N HIS A 101 7.55 -3.01 0.05
CA HIS A 101 8.45 -3.91 -0.66
C HIS A 101 9.60 -3.18 -1.36
N PHE A 102 9.31 -2.11 -2.09
CA PHE A 102 10.35 -1.29 -2.71
C PHE A 102 11.29 -0.66 -1.68
N GLY A 103 10.77 -0.20 -0.54
CA GLY A 103 11.57 0.29 0.58
C GLY A 103 12.52 -0.76 1.17
N ASN A 104 12.19 -2.05 1.05
CA ASN A 104 13.10 -3.14 1.42
C ASN A 104 14.08 -3.54 0.29
N GLY A 105 14.11 -2.80 -0.81
CA GLY A 105 14.91 -3.12 -1.99
C GLY A 105 14.43 -4.38 -2.71
N LEU A 106 13.14 -4.67 -2.65
CA LEU A 106 12.50 -5.83 -3.29
C LEU A 106 11.67 -5.39 -4.50
N GLU A 107 11.29 -6.33 -5.36
CA GLU A 107 10.32 -6.04 -6.42
C GLU A 107 8.89 -5.93 -5.86
N GLU A 108 7.94 -5.57 -6.71
CA GLU A 108 6.53 -5.29 -6.35
C GLU A 108 5.86 -6.46 -5.60
N ASN A 109 6.23 -7.70 -5.93
CA ASN A 109 5.69 -8.92 -5.32
C ASN A 109 6.40 -9.32 -4.00
N GLY A 110 7.30 -8.47 -3.49
CA GLY A 110 8.10 -8.75 -2.29
C GLY A 110 9.19 -9.81 -2.50
N SER A 111 9.52 -10.16 -3.74
CA SER A 111 10.58 -11.09 -4.12
C SER A 111 11.59 -10.43 -5.03
N GLY A 112 12.77 -11.04 -5.18
CA GLY A 112 13.83 -10.45 -5.99
C GLY A 112 14.51 -9.25 -5.31
N LYS A 113 15.60 -8.77 -5.91
CA LYS A 113 16.32 -7.59 -5.44
C LYS A 113 16.22 -6.49 -6.48
N LEU A 114 15.96 -5.29 -6.01
CA LEU A 114 15.87 -4.09 -6.82
C LEU A 114 17.03 -3.15 -6.46
N ALA A 115 17.58 -2.46 -7.45
CA ALA A 115 18.54 -1.40 -7.19
C ALA A 115 17.84 -0.20 -6.54
N ASP A 116 18.51 0.47 -5.60
CA ASP A 116 17.94 1.56 -4.81
C ASP A 116 17.34 2.68 -5.67
N ASP A 117 17.98 3.04 -6.79
CA ASP A 117 17.49 4.10 -7.68
C ASP A 117 16.20 3.69 -8.41
N VAL A 118 16.04 2.40 -8.70
CA VAL A 118 14.83 1.85 -9.32
C VAL A 118 13.73 1.73 -8.27
N ALA A 119 14.05 1.31 -7.04
CA ALA A 119 13.13 1.28 -5.92
C ALA A 119 12.54 2.67 -5.63
N LEU A 120 13.38 3.70 -5.53
CA LEU A 120 12.93 5.08 -5.29
C LEU A 120 11.98 5.58 -6.39
N LYS A 121 12.29 5.31 -7.67
CA LYS A 121 11.41 5.68 -8.80
C LYS A 121 10.06 4.95 -8.73
N ASN A 122 10.08 3.66 -8.39
CA ASN A 122 8.87 2.88 -8.25
C ASN A 122 8.02 3.38 -7.08
N ILE A 123 8.63 3.73 -5.94
CA ILE A 123 7.93 4.33 -4.80
C ILE A 123 7.31 5.67 -5.18
N GLU A 124 8.03 6.54 -5.89
CA GLU A 124 7.48 7.83 -6.34
C GLU A 124 6.27 7.65 -7.26
N LYS A 125 6.35 6.67 -8.18
CA LYS A 125 5.23 6.34 -9.08
C LYS A 125 4.03 5.80 -8.29
N THR A 126 4.26 4.80 -7.43
CA THR A 126 3.21 4.18 -6.63
C THR A 126 2.57 5.16 -5.65
N LEU A 127 3.34 6.08 -5.05
CA LEU A 127 2.78 7.12 -4.20
C LEU A 127 1.77 7.98 -4.95
N LYS A 128 2.06 8.39 -6.19
CA LYS A 128 1.13 9.17 -7.01
C LYS A 128 -0.15 8.39 -7.31
N GLU A 129 -0.03 7.11 -7.61
CA GLU A 129 -1.18 6.21 -7.83
C GLU A 129 -2.02 6.11 -6.55
N VAL A 130 -1.40 5.88 -5.39
CA VAL A 130 -2.08 5.80 -4.09
C VAL A 130 -2.77 7.11 -3.71
N GLU A 131 -2.15 8.27 -3.96
CA GLU A 131 -2.79 9.58 -3.68
C GLU A 131 -4.07 9.79 -4.49
N VAL A 132 -4.09 9.33 -5.75
CA VAL A 132 -5.29 9.40 -6.61
C VAL A 132 -6.38 8.46 -6.10
N GLU A 133 -6.05 7.21 -5.80
CA GLU A 133 -7.00 6.22 -5.27
C GLU A 133 -7.55 6.65 -3.91
N TYR A 134 -6.69 7.14 -3.02
CA TYR A 134 -7.08 7.70 -1.73
C TYR A 134 -8.02 8.90 -1.89
N ALA A 135 -7.79 9.81 -2.85
CA ALA A 135 -8.66 10.95 -3.08
C ALA A 135 -10.08 10.52 -3.52
N LYS A 136 -10.21 9.46 -4.33
CA LYS A 136 -11.50 8.87 -4.72
C LYS A 136 -12.25 8.35 -3.47
N VAL A 137 -11.55 7.60 -2.63
CA VAL A 137 -12.09 7.05 -1.37
C VAL A 137 -12.47 8.15 -0.38
N GLU A 138 -11.61 9.13 -0.13
CA GLU A 138 -11.88 10.25 0.79
C GLU A 138 -13.12 11.01 0.33
N LYS A 139 -13.24 11.31 -0.97
CA LYS A 139 -14.42 11.98 -1.53
C LYS A 139 -15.69 11.16 -1.34
N PHE A 140 -15.63 9.86 -1.59
CA PHE A 140 -16.76 8.95 -1.38
C PHE A 140 -17.19 8.91 0.09
N LEU A 141 -16.25 8.66 1.00
CA LEU A 141 -16.54 8.52 2.43
C LEU A 141 -17.06 9.82 3.05
N ARG A 142 -16.53 10.98 2.64
CA ARG A 142 -17.08 12.29 3.06
C ARG A 142 -18.55 12.44 2.67
N ARG A 143 -18.91 12.05 1.44
CA ARG A 143 -20.32 12.06 0.99
C ARG A 143 -21.17 11.03 1.71
N PHE A 144 -20.61 9.84 1.96
CA PHE A 144 -21.27 8.78 2.73
C PHE A 144 -21.69 9.27 4.12
N TYR A 145 -20.81 10.03 4.79
CA TYR A 145 -21.09 10.64 6.10
C TYR A 145 -21.87 11.97 6.05
N GLY A 146 -22.33 12.40 4.88
CA GLY A 146 -23.23 13.55 4.72
C GLY A 146 -22.55 14.90 4.41
N GLU A 147 -21.26 14.94 4.08
CA GLU A 147 -20.61 16.18 3.63
C GLU A 147 -20.92 16.51 2.16
N GLU A 148 -21.21 17.77 1.86
CA GLU A 148 -21.36 18.25 0.49
C GLU A 148 -19.99 18.50 -0.16
N VAL A 149 -19.48 17.48 -0.85
CA VAL A 149 -18.23 17.59 -1.63
C VAL A 149 -18.58 17.94 -3.08
N LYS A 150 -18.08 19.06 -3.61
CA LYS A 150 -18.31 19.47 -5.01
C LYS A 150 -17.69 18.44 -5.98
N ASP A 151 -18.45 18.03 -6.99
CA ASP A 151 -17.91 17.29 -8.13
C ASP A 151 -17.12 18.24 -9.04
N GLU A 152 -15.80 18.28 -8.89
CA GLU A 152 -14.96 18.61 -10.05
C GLU A 152 -14.92 17.40 -11.00
N PRO A 153 -14.94 17.63 -12.32
CA PRO A 153 -15.07 16.57 -13.30
C PRO A 153 -13.88 15.61 -13.23
N GLU A 154 -14.21 14.34 -13.06
CA GLU A 154 -13.32 13.19 -13.12
C GLU A 154 -12.42 13.28 -14.36
N VAL A 155 -11.10 13.34 -14.16
CA VAL A 155 -10.14 13.22 -15.26
C VAL A 155 -10.23 11.78 -15.76
N LYS A 156 -10.93 11.60 -16.87
CA LYS A 156 -11.05 10.32 -17.57
C LYS A 156 -9.66 9.74 -17.80
N GLU A 157 -9.39 8.56 -17.24
CA GLU A 157 -8.26 7.74 -17.64
C GLU A 157 -8.33 7.46 -19.15
N PRO A 158 -7.19 7.47 -19.86
CA PRO A 158 -7.17 7.04 -21.25
C PRO A 158 -7.30 5.51 -21.31
N GLU A 159 -8.44 5.03 -21.82
CA GLU A 159 -8.63 3.62 -22.19
C GLU A 159 -7.49 3.15 -23.10
N ALA A 160 -6.78 2.11 -22.64
CA ALA A 160 -5.78 1.40 -23.42
C ALA A 160 -6.44 0.79 -24.66
N LYS A 161 -6.10 1.34 -25.84
CA LYS A 161 -6.49 0.76 -27.12
C LYS A 161 -5.89 -0.64 -27.27
N ALA A 162 -6.79 -1.59 -27.52
CA ALA A 162 -6.49 -2.96 -27.92
C ALA A 162 -5.48 -3.02 -29.08
N ALA A 163 -4.44 -3.82 -28.89
CA ALA A 163 -3.52 -4.23 -29.93
C ALA A 163 -4.21 -5.27 -30.84
N PRO A 164 -4.14 -5.15 -32.18
CA PRO A 164 -4.57 -6.21 -33.07
C PRO A 164 -3.47 -7.28 -33.17
N LYS A 165 -3.88 -8.54 -33.01
CA LYS A 165 -3.10 -9.75 -33.29
C LYS A 165 -2.98 -9.95 -34.81
N SER A 166 -1.80 -10.36 -35.26
CA SER A 166 -1.63 -11.06 -36.55
C SER A 166 -0.54 -12.14 -36.42
N ASP A 167 -0.98 -13.39 -36.30
CA ASP A 167 -0.32 -14.63 -36.71
C ASP A 167 -0.09 -14.59 -38.26
N ALA A 168 0.86 -15.24 -38.95
CA ALA A 168 1.83 -16.30 -38.67
C ALA A 168 2.89 -16.37 -39.82
N LYS A 169 3.97 -17.13 -39.56
CA LYS A 169 4.61 -18.16 -40.43
C LYS A 169 6.03 -17.91 -41.00
N GLU A 170 7.01 -18.44 -40.25
CA GLU A 170 8.01 -19.48 -40.61
C GLU A 170 8.69 -19.51 -42.00
N GLU A 171 10.03 -19.35 -42.03
CA GLU A 171 11.00 -20.33 -42.59
C GLU A 171 12.47 -19.93 -42.26
N LYS A 172 13.27 -20.91 -41.81
CA LYS A 172 14.77 -20.95 -41.71
C LYS A 172 15.31 -21.70 -42.96
N PRO A 173 16.63 -21.92 -43.27
CA PRO A 173 17.82 -21.93 -42.39
C PRO A 173 19.21 -21.53 -43.03
N LEU A 174 20.29 -21.80 -42.25
CA LEU A 174 21.73 -22.03 -42.61
C LEU A 174 22.64 -20.77 -42.66
N THR A 175 23.91 -20.72 -42.20
CA THR A 175 24.87 -21.66 -41.57
C THR A 175 26.18 -20.94 -41.13
N ASP A 176 26.79 -21.47 -40.06
CA ASP A 176 28.21 -21.74 -39.76
C ASP A 176 29.31 -20.73 -39.34
N SER A 177 30.25 -21.33 -38.59
CA SER A 177 31.57 -20.91 -38.05
C SER A 177 31.57 -20.38 -36.61
N GLU A 178 31.74 -21.22 -35.56
CA GLU A 178 32.99 -21.85 -35.05
C GLU A 178 33.99 -20.77 -34.52
N LYS A 179 34.57 -20.79 -33.32
CA LYS A 179 35.27 -21.89 -32.62
C LYS A 179 35.74 -21.48 -31.19
N ALA A 180 35.59 -22.42 -30.25
CA ALA A 180 36.44 -22.84 -29.10
C ALA A 180 36.94 -21.82 -28.03
N ALA A 181 37.31 -22.19 -26.79
CA ALA A 181 37.12 -23.31 -25.85
C ALA A 181 38.11 -23.10 -24.68
N GLU A 182 37.74 -23.52 -23.46
CA GLU A 182 38.60 -23.95 -22.33
C GLU A 182 39.53 -22.89 -21.64
N LYS A 183 39.86 -22.91 -20.33
CA LYS A 183 39.79 -23.95 -19.28
C LYS A 183 40.06 -23.37 -17.87
N LYS A 184 39.42 -24.00 -16.86
CA LYS A 184 39.91 -24.44 -15.52
C LYS A 184 40.27 -23.47 -14.38
N ALA A 185 39.55 -23.70 -13.27
CA ALA A 185 39.97 -24.04 -11.89
C ALA A 185 40.70 -22.99 -11.02
N ASP A 186 40.14 -22.64 -9.85
CA ASP A 186 40.51 -23.23 -8.54
C ASP A 186 39.56 -22.75 -7.40
N LYS A 187 39.07 -23.72 -6.60
CA LYS A 187 38.98 -23.71 -5.11
C LYS A 187 37.96 -22.83 -4.34
N GLU A 188 36.94 -23.52 -3.79
CA GLU A 188 36.23 -23.23 -2.52
C GLU A 188 37.13 -23.46 -1.27
N PRO A 189 36.69 -23.20 -0.02
CA PRO A 189 36.13 -21.96 0.55
C PRO A 189 36.85 -21.60 1.88
N GLU A 190 36.69 -20.39 2.42
CA GLU A 190 36.96 -20.16 3.85
C GLU A 190 35.76 -19.45 4.49
N LYS A 191 35.05 -20.21 5.33
CA LYS A 191 33.93 -19.75 6.15
C LYS A 191 34.31 -20.00 7.62
N THR A 192 34.38 -18.91 8.39
CA THR A 192 33.89 -18.74 9.78
C THR A 192 34.03 -19.89 10.79
N ALA A 193 34.64 -19.60 11.95
CA ALA A 193 33.90 -19.54 13.23
C ALA A 193 34.84 -19.25 14.43
N GLU A 194 34.57 -18.13 15.12
CA GLU A 194 34.85 -17.97 16.55
C GLU A 194 33.96 -18.94 17.38
N PRO A 195 34.32 -19.16 18.65
CA PRO A 195 33.35 -18.73 19.67
C PRO A 195 34.04 -18.03 20.85
N SER A 196 33.80 -16.72 20.98
CA SER A 196 33.93 -16.02 22.25
C SER A 196 32.79 -16.41 23.19
N LYS A 197 33.13 -17.03 24.31
CA LYS A 197 32.24 -17.27 25.43
C LYS A 197 31.94 -15.93 26.10
N ASN A 198 30.71 -15.46 26.04
CA ASN A 198 30.23 -14.41 26.93
C ASN A 198 29.26 -14.98 27.96
N HIS A 199 29.61 -14.71 29.21
CA HIS A 199 28.88 -14.95 30.44
C HIS A 199 27.56 -14.17 30.39
N VAL A 200 26.42 -14.83 30.64
CA VAL A 200 25.22 -14.16 31.12
C VAL A 200 24.80 -14.88 32.38
N ALA A 201 25.03 -14.22 33.51
CA ALA A 201 24.45 -14.59 34.79
C ALA A 201 22.97 -14.18 34.76
N GLU A 202 22.09 -15.16 34.86
CA GLU A 202 20.65 -14.96 34.97
C GLU A 202 20.30 -14.72 36.44
N GLU A 203 19.90 -13.49 36.76
CA GLU A 203 19.36 -13.10 38.07
C GLU A 203 17.87 -13.51 38.11
N LYS A 204 17.52 -14.47 38.96
CA LYS A 204 16.12 -14.85 39.23
C LYS A 204 15.51 -13.99 40.35
N PRO A 205 14.24 -13.56 40.23
CA PRO A 205 13.56 -12.84 41.30
C PRO A 205 12.91 -13.76 42.34
N LYS A 206 12.97 -13.26 43.58
CA LYS A 206 12.12 -13.44 44.78
C LYS A 206 11.06 -14.56 44.80
N ALA A 207 11.13 -15.38 45.85
CA ALA A 207 9.97 -16.01 46.47
C ALA A 207 9.97 -15.69 47.97
N ASP A 208 9.01 -14.88 48.38
CA ASP A 208 8.63 -14.59 49.77
C ASP A 208 7.55 -15.61 50.15
N ALA A 209 7.77 -16.41 51.19
CA ALA A 209 6.73 -17.24 51.81
C ALA A 209 7.13 -17.63 53.24
N GLU A 210 6.75 -16.74 54.15
CA GLU A 210 6.50 -16.95 55.56
C GLU A 210 5.67 -18.21 55.86
N LEU A 211 6.15 -19.16 56.68
CA LEU A 211 5.28 -19.94 57.58
C LEU A 211 6.02 -20.67 58.71
N LYS A 212 5.91 -20.12 59.93
CA LYS A 212 5.67 -20.77 61.23
C LYS A 212 6.04 -22.26 61.39
N LYS A 213 7.10 -22.55 62.16
CA LYS A 213 7.06 -23.09 63.55
C LYS A 213 8.45 -23.47 64.01
#